data_AF-M5SYS9-F1
#
_entry.id   AF-M5SYS9-F1
#
_cell.length_a   1.000
_cell.length_b   1.000
_cell.length_c   1.000
_cell.angle_alpha   90.00
_cell.angle_beta   90.00
_cell.angle_gamma   90.00
#
_symmetry.space_group_name_H-M   'P 1'
#
loop_
_entity.id
_entity.type
_entity.pdbx_description
1 polymer ?
#
loop_
_entity_poly.entity_id
_entity_poly.type
_entity_poly.pdbx_seq_one_letter_code
_entity_poly.pdbx_strand_id
1 'polypeptide(L)'
;MIRRFAIATGIVVSLAIMAILAFHFYRVSLCNRILDRIDSLGKFPPSETTGLEWAVHVYWTHNLHCNSMPLMHASTNSMRSVDTELSDALDRGPDLSTIDSLWDRYAEMTPSGAEYRLKYESEKDRIARVVAEQGLDFVYIDDYLCFSASHNPD
;
A
#
# COMPACT_ATOMS: atom_id res chain seq x y z
N MET A 1 -8.50 -21.60 47.68
CA MET A 1 -8.09 -22.13 46.37
C MET A 1 -8.75 -21.37 45.22
N ILE A 2 -10.08 -21.23 45.20
CA ILE A 2 -10.88 -20.56 44.15
C ILE A 2 -10.40 -19.13 43.82
N ARG A 3 -10.16 -18.26 44.81
CA ARG A 3 -9.69 -16.88 44.58
C ARG A 3 -8.37 -16.79 43.81
N ARG A 4 -7.41 -17.67 44.11
CA ARG A 4 -6.09 -17.66 43.46
C ARG A 4 -6.20 -18.11 42.00
N PHE A 5 -7.07 -19.10 41.74
CA PHE A 5 -7.38 -19.55 40.38
C PHE A 5 -8.02 -18.43 39.55
N ALA A 6 -9.05 -17.75 40.08
CA ALA A 6 -9.72 -16.65 39.38
C ALA A 6 -8.77 -15.49 39.02
N ILE A 7 -7.85 -15.13 39.94
CA ILE A 7 -6.83 -14.10 39.69
C ILE A 7 -5.87 -14.54 38.57
N ALA A 8 -5.37 -15.78 38.63
CA ALA A 8 -4.47 -16.30 37.60
C ALA A 8 -5.13 -16.32 36.22
N THR A 9 -6.39 -16.77 36.13
CA THR A 9 -7.17 -16.73 34.89
C THR A 9 -7.35 -15.30 34.38
N GLY A 10 -7.69 -14.36 35.26
CA GLY A 10 -7.83 -12.95 34.89
C GLY A 10 -6.55 -12.37 34.27
N ILE A 11 -5.39 -12.64 34.88
CA ILE A 11 -4.09 -12.18 34.37
C ILE A 11 -3.81 -12.76 32.98
N VAL A 12 -4.02 -14.07 32.79
CA VAL A 12 -3.77 -14.73 31.49
C VAL A 12 -4.68 -14.15 30.40
N VAL A 13 -5.96 -13.93 30.69
CA VAL A 13 -6.90 -13.32 29.74
C VAL A 13 -6.48 -11.90 29.39
N SER A 14 -6.11 -11.08 30.37
CA SER A 14 -5.64 -9.71 30.13
C SER A 14 -4.38 -9.68 29.27
N LEU A 15 -3.40 -10.55 29.54
CA LEU A 15 -2.17 -10.65 28.74
C LEU A 15 -2.47 -11.09 27.30
N ALA A 16 -3.38 -12.04 27.11
CA ALA A 16 -3.78 -12.48 25.77
C ALA A 16 -4.45 -11.34 24.98
N ILE A 17 -5.35 -10.58 25.60
CA ILE A 17 -5.98 -9.42 24.96
C ILE A 17 -4.93 -8.36 24.59
N MET A 18 -4.01 -8.03 25.50
CA MET A 18 -2.94 -7.08 25.22
C MET A 18 -2.04 -7.52 24.07
N ALA A 19 -1.71 -8.82 23.99
CA ALA A 19 -0.92 -9.37 22.89
C ALA A 19 -1.66 -9.27 21.55
N ILE A 20 -2.96 -9.58 21.51
CA ILE A 20 -3.80 -9.46 20.32
C ILE A 20 -3.85 -8.00 19.85
N LEU A 21 -4.09 -7.05 20.75
CA LEU A 21 -4.13 -5.63 20.43
C LEU A 21 -2.78 -5.12 19.94
N ALA A 22 -1.68 -5.46 20.63
CA ALA A 22 -0.33 -5.08 20.22
C ALA A 22 -0.01 -5.62 18.82
N PHE A 23 -0.37 -6.88 18.54
CA PHE A 23 -0.18 -7.47 17.22
C PHE A 23 -1.03 -6.80 16.14
N HIS A 24 -2.28 -6.44 16.44
CA HIS A 24 -3.14 -5.70 15.53
C HIS A 24 -2.56 -4.32 15.20
N PHE A 25 -2.17 -3.53 16.21
CA PHE A 25 -1.56 -2.22 16.00
C PHE A 25 -0.24 -2.30 15.23
N TYR A 26 0.57 -3.33 15.48
CA TYR A 26 1.77 -3.58 14.70
C TYR A 26 1.45 -3.80 13.21
N ARG A 27 0.43 -4.60 12.88
CA ARG A 27 0.02 -4.82 11.49
C ARG A 27 -0.55 -3.56 10.84
N VAL A 28 -1.33 -2.76 11.58
CA VAL A 28 -1.82 -1.45 11.09
C VAL A 28 -0.65 -0.52 10.77
N SER A 29 0.32 -0.40 11.69
CA SER A 29 1.50 0.43 11.48
C SER A 29 2.33 -0.03 10.28
N LEU A 30 2.48 -1.34 10.08
CA LEU A 30 3.16 -1.90 8.91
C LEU A 30 2.40 -1.60 7.60
N CYS A 31 1.07 -1.71 7.60
CA CYS A 31 0.22 -1.40 6.46
C CYS A 31 0.37 0.07 6.04
N ASN A 32 0.28 0.99 7.01
CA ASN A 32 0.44 2.43 6.75
C ASN A 32 1.84 2.75 6.24
N ARG A 33 2.89 2.14 6.80
CA ARG A 33 4.26 2.36 6.33
C ARG A 33 4.46 1.93 4.87
N ILE A 34 3.86 0.82 4.46
CA ILE A 34 3.87 0.37 3.06
C ILE A 34 3.18 1.40 2.17
N LEU A 35 2.02 1.93 2.60
CA LEU A 35 1.29 2.94 1.86
C LEU A 35 2.11 4.23 1.69
N ASP A 36 2.71 4.74 2.78
CA ASP A 36 3.58 5.93 2.76
C ASP A 36 4.79 5.75 1.82
N ARG A 37 5.32 4.52 1.73
CA ARG A 37 6.41 4.17 0.83
C ARG A 37 5.96 4.11 -0.63
N ILE A 38 4.77 3.57 -0.91
CA ILE A 38 4.17 3.61 -2.24
C ILE A 38 4.02 5.07 -2.67
N ASP A 39 3.46 5.94 -1.83
CA ASP A 39 3.30 7.36 -2.15
C ASP A 39 4.65 8.07 -2.38
N SER A 40 5.67 7.67 -1.63
CA SER A 40 7.03 8.20 -1.78
C SER A 40 7.68 7.84 -3.12
N LEU A 41 7.24 6.77 -3.81
CA LEU A 41 7.70 6.45 -5.17
C LEU A 41 7.47 7.64 -6.11
N GLY A 42 6.37 8.39 -5.94
CA GLY A 42 6.01 9.53 -6.78
C GLY A 42 7.04 10.66 -6.80
N LYS A 43 7.95 10.70 -5.83
CA LYS A 43 9.03 11.69 -5.73
C LYS A 43 10.24 11.37 -6.62
N PHE A 44 10.29 10.17 -7.20
CA PHE A 44 11.42 9.66 -7.95
C PHE A 44 10.98 9.10 -9.31
N PRO A 45 10.47 9.94 -10.23
CA PRO A 45 10.07 9.48 -11.55
C PRO A 45 11.28 8.96 -12.35
N PRO A 46 11.19 7.77 -12.98
CA PRO A 46 12.26 7.25 -13.80
C PRO A 46 12.32 7.97 -15.16
N SER A 47 13.50 7.97 -15.79
CA SER A 47 13.79 8.78 -16.98
C SER A 47 12.93 8.45 -18.21
N GLU A 48 12.40 7.24 -18.27
CA GLU A 48 11.57 6.72 -19.35
C GLU A 48 10.10 7.15 -19.29
N THR A 49 9.66 7.78 -18.19
CA THR A 49 8.29 8.26 -18.01
C THR A 49 8.27 9.76 -17.81
N THR A 50 7.14 10.39 -18.14
CA THR A 50 6.89 11.76 -17.66
C THR A 50 6.55 11.73 -16.17
N GLY A 51 6.75 12.85 -15.46
CA GLY A 51 6.37 12.94 -14.05
C GLY A 51 4.88 12.64 -13.80
N LEU A 52 4.00 13.06 -14.71
CA LEU A 52 2.56 12.80 -14.62
C LEU A 52 2.22 11.33 -14.88
N GLU A 53 2.82 10.72 -15.90
CA GLU A 53 2.66 9.28 -16.17
C GLU A 53 3.06 8.44 -14.97
N TRP A 54 4.23 8.74 -14.38
CA TRP A 54 4.71 8.07 -13.17
C TRP A 54 3.76 8.26 -11.98
N ALA A 55 3.29 9.49 -11.75
CA ALA A 55 2.35 9.77 -10.67
C ALA A 55 1.05 8.97 -10.80
N VAL A 56 0.55 8.75 -12.02
CA VAL A 56 -0.62 7.91 -12.27
C VAL A 56 -0.34 6.45 -11.93
N HIS A 57 0.83 5.90 -12.30
CA HIS A 57 1.21 4.54 -11.90
C HIS A 57 1.28 4.36 -10.38
N VAL A 58 1.86 5.33 -9.68
CA VAL A 58 1.94 5.34 -8.22
C VAL A 58 0.54 5.40 -7.61
N TYR A 59 -0.34 6.27 -8.13
CA TYR A 59 -1.71 6.39 -7.65
C TYR A 59 -2.51 5.09 -7.82
N TRP A 60 -2.41 4.42 -8.97
CA TRP A 60 -3.09 3.14 -9.17
C TRP A 60 -2.54 2.06 -8.23
N THR A 61 -1.25 2.10 -7.92
CA THR A 61 -0.62 1.18 -6.95
C THR A 61 -1.07 1.47 -5.52
N HIS A 62 -1.22 2.74 -5.13
CA HIS A 62 -1.87 3.12 -3.88
C HIS A 62 -3.29 2.56 -3.80
N ASN A 63 -4.08 2.73 -4.87
CA ASN A 63 -5.43 2.20 -4.92
C ASN A 63 -5.47 0.67 -4.79
N LEU A 64 -4.53 -0.04 -5.43
CA LEU A 64 -4.36 -1.47 -5.26
C LEU A 64 -4.07 -1.84 -3.81
N HIS A 65 -3.16 -1.14 -3.12
CA HIS A 65 -2.91 -1.38 -1.69
C HIS A 65 -4.20 -1.28 -0.86
N CYS A 66 -4.97 -0.21 -1.05
CA CYS A 66 -6.19 0.03 -0.30
C CYS A 66 -7.28 -1.03 -0.61
N ASN A 67 -7.46 -1.38 -1.88
CA ASN A 67 -8.51 -2.31 -2.32
C ASN A 67 -8.14 -3.80 -2.13
N SER A 68 -6.85 -4.14 -2.07
CA SER A 68 -6.39 -5.51 -1.81
C SER A 68 -6.55 -5.93 -0.34
N MET A 69 -6.88 -4.98 0.56
CA MET A 69 -7.11 -5.19 1.99
C MET A 69 -6.02 -6.04 2.69
N PRO A 70 -4.73 -5.69 2.57
CA PRO A 70 -3.63 -6.51 3.09
C PRO A 70 -3.68 -6.65 4.62
N LEU A 71 -4.19 -5.65 5.34
CA LEU A 71 -4.42 -5.73 6.78
C LEU A 71 -5.34 -6.91 7.16
N MET A 72 -6.31 -7.25 6.32
CA MET A 72 -7.28 -8.32 6.59
C MET A 72 -6.80 -9.67 6.05
N HIS A 73 -6.19 -9.69 4.86
CA HIS A 73 -5.96 -10.94 4.13
C HIS A 73 -4.50 -11.35 3.98
N ALA A 74 -3.55 -10.42 4.04
CA ALA A 74 -2.14 -10.75 3.83
C ALA A 74 -1.46 -11.25 5.11
N SER A 75 -0.54 -12.21 4.97
CA SER A 75 0.30 -12.62 6.09
C SER A 75 1.22 -11.46 6.54
N THR A 76 1.59 -11.46 7.82
CA THR A 76 2.55 -10.45 8.34
C THR A 76 3.93 -10.58 7.69
N ASN A 77 4.32 -11.79 7.28
CA ASN A 77 5.59 -12.00 6.57
C ASN A 77 5.56 -11.40 5.16
N SER A 78 4.46 -11.59 4.43
CA SER A 78 4.31 -11.04 3.09
C SER A 78 4.32 -9.51 3.10
N MET A 79 3.61 -8.89 4.06
CA MET A 79 3.66 -7.43 4.24
C MET A 79 5.08 -6.93 4.56
N ARG A 80 5.84 -7.64 5.42
CA ARG A 80 7.24 -7.29 5.68
C ARG A 80 8.14 -7.42 4.44
N SER A 81 7.88 -8.42 3.59
CA SER A 81 8.61 -8.59 2.33
C SER A 81 8.39 -7.38 1.42
N VAL A 82 7.13 -7.02 1.18
CA VAL A 82 6.78 -5.84 0.36
C VAL A 82 7.33 -4.55 0.95
N ASP A 83 7.24 -4.37 2.27
CA ASP A 83 7.83 -3.22 2.96
C ASP A 83 9.35 -3.13 2.69
N THR A 84 10.06 -4.25 2.77
CA THR A 84 11.51 -4.31 2.49
C THR A 84 11.80 -4.02 1.02
N GLU A 85 11.09 -4.67 0.10
CA GLU A 85 11.23 -4.49 -1.35
C GLU A 85 10.99 -3.03 -1.78
N LEU A 86 9.99 -2.35 -1.18
CA LEU A 86 9.75 -0.92 -1.38
C LEU A 86 10.88 -0.04 -0.84
N SER A 87 11.42 -0.38 0.33
CA SER A 87 12.56 0.34 0.91
C SER A 87 13.76 0.26 -0.03
N ASP A 88 14.06 -0.95 -0.49
CA ASP A 88 15.16 -1.20 -1.40
C ASP A 88 14.93 -0.43 -2.70
N ALA A 89 13.73 -0.51 -3.31
CA ALA A 89 13.41 0.20 -4.55
C ALA A 89 13.59 1.72 -4.43
N LEU A 90 13.17 2.33 -3.31
CA LEU A 90 13.39 3.75 -3.05
C LEU A 90 14.87 4.11 -2.96
N ASP A 91 15.71 3.25 -2.37
CA ASP A 91 17.15 3.48 -2.23
C ASP A 91 17.91 3.41 -3.56
N ARG A 92 17.49 2.55 -4.50
CA ARG A 92 18.11 2.38 -5.83
C ARG A 92 17.54 3.28 -6.92
N GLY A 93 16.43 3.96 -6.64
CA GLY A 93 15.63 4.66 -7.65
C GLY A 93 14.60 3.70 -8.27
N PRO A 94 13.31 3.95 -8.08
CA PRO A 94 12.26 3.09 -8.62
C PRO A 94 12.10 3.29 -10.12
N ASP A 95 11.57 2.26 -10.77
CA ASP A 95 11.30 2.18 -12.20
C ASP A 95 9.94 1.52 -12.47
N LEU A 96 9.55 1.37 -13.73
CA LEU A 96 8.30 0.69 -14.09
C LEU A 96 8.25 -0.76 -13.59
N SER A 97 9.39 -1.46 -13.54
CA SER A 97 9.45 -2.83 -13.03
C SER A 97 9.12 -2.92 -11.53
N THR A 98 9.37 -1.84 -10.79
CA THR A 98 8.96 -1.70 -9.39
C THR A 98 7.44 -1.73 -9.26
N ILE A 99 6.73 -1.01 -10.13
CA ILE A 99 5.26 -0.99 -10.16
C ILE A 99 4.71 -2.37 -10.50
N ASP A 100 5.22 -2.99 -11.57
CA ASP A 100 4.76 -4.32 -12.02
C ASP A 100 4.99 -5.38 -10.92
N SER A 101 6.16 -5.35 -10.28
CA SER A 101 6.49 -6.25 -9.17
C SER A 101 5.54 -6.06 -7.99
N LEU A 102 5.17 -4.83 -7.62
CA LEU A 102 4.20 -4.59 -6.56
C LEU A 102 2.83 -5.19 -6.91
N TRP A 103 2.40 -5.03 -8.17
CA TRP A 103 1.14 -5.60 -8.64
C TRP A 103 1.14 -7.14 -8.59
N ASP A 104 2.25 -7.78 -9.00
CA ASP A 104 2.48 -9.21 -8.81
C ASP A 104 2.35 -9.62 -7.34
N ARG A 105 3.06 -8.91 -6.45
CA ARG A 105 3.04 -9.19 -5.00
C ARG A 105 1.65 -9.09 -4.39
N TYR A 106 0.89 -8.04 -4.71
CA TYR A 106 -0.47 -7.90 -4.20
C TYR A 106 -1.40 -9.01 -4.70
N ALA A 107 -1.24 -9.44 -5.94
CA ALA A 107 -1.99 -10.57 -6.49
C ALA A 107 -1.65 -11.90 -5.79
N GLU A 108 -0.39 -12.10 -5.43
CA GLU A 108 0.03 -13.28 -4.64
C GLU A 108 -0.42 -13.20 -3.18
N MET A 109 -0.47 -11.99 -2.62
CA MET A 109 -0.73 -11.77 -1.19
C MET A 109 -2.20 -11.91 -0.80
N THR A 110 -3.13 -11.46 -1.66
CA THR A 110 -4.55 -11.46 -1.33
C THR A 110 -5.43 -11.77 -2.55
N PRO A 111 -6.59 -12.44 -2.34
CA PRO A 111 -7.55 -12.67 -3.42
C PRO A 111 -8.03 -11.37 -4.08
N SER A 112 -8.32 -10.33 -3.28
CA SER A 112 -8.77 -9.03 -3.79
C SER A 112 -7.67 -8.32 -4.59
N GLY A 113 -6.39 -8.50 -4.24
CA GLY A 113 -5.28 -8.03 -5.05
C GLY A 113 -5.23 -8.72 -6.42
N ALA A 114 -5.46 -10.04 -6.46
CA ALA A 114 -5.49 -10.79 -7.71
C ALA A 114 -6.65 -10.35 -8.63
N GLU A 115 -7.85 -10.15 -8.05
CA GLU A 115 -9.01 -9.64 -8.77
C GLU A 115 -8.79 -8.22 -9.30
N TYR A 116 -8.23 -7.33 -8.46
CA TYR A 116 -7.94 -5.94 -8.85
C TYR A 116 -6.95 -5.90 -10.00
N ARG A 117 -5.86 -6.67 -9.88
CA ARG A 117 -4.86 -6.81 -10.93
C ARG A 117 -5.49 -7.29 -12.24
N LEU A 118 -6.22 -8.40 -12.21
CA LEU A 118 -6.87 -8.96 -13.39
C LEU A 118 -7.76 -7.93 -14.11
N LYS A 119 -8.43 -7.08 -13.34
CA LYS A 119 -9.36 -6.07 -13.88
C LYS A 119 -8.66 -4.86 -14.51
N TYR A 120 -7.52 -4.44 -13.97
CA TYR A 120 -6.94 -3.13 -14.30
C TYR A 120 -5.54 -3.20 -14.94
N GLU A 121 -4.85 -4.34 -14.90
CA GLU A 121 -3.48 -4.49 -15.42
C GLU A 121 -3.37 -4.03 -16.88
N SER A 122 -4.28 -4.45 -17.75
CA SER A 122 -4.26 -4.09 -19.17
C SER A 122 -4.57 -2.61 -19.44
N GLU A 123 -5.20 -1.92 -18.48
CA GLU A 123 -5.64 -0.54 -18.63
C GLU A 123 -4.71 0.46 -17.93
N LYS A 124 -3.92 0.04 -16.93
CA LYS A 124 -3.11 0.96 -16.10
C LYS A 124 -2.15 1.80 -16.94
N ASP A 125 -1.40 1.16 -17.84
CA ASP A 125 -0.40 1.83 -18.69
C ASP A 125 -1.07 2.73 -19.74
N ARG A 126 -2.22 2.28 -20.27
CA ARG A 126 -3.00 3.06 -21.22
C ARG A 126 -3.54 4.33 -20.58
N ILE A 127 -4.08 4.23 -19.37
CA ILE A 127 -4.62 5.37 -18.61
C ILE A 127 -3.50 6.33 -18.23
N ALA A 128 -2.37 5.83 -17.72
CA ALA A 128 -1.21 6.65 -17.36
C ALA A 128 -0.72 7.49 -18.55
N ARG A 129 -0.58 6.85 -19.71
CA ARG A 129 -0.17 7.52 -20.96
C ARG A 129 -1.18 8.56 -21.43
N VAL A 130 -2.48 8.21 -21.48
CA VAL A 130 -3.52 9.14 -21.93
C VAL A 130 -3.61 10.36 -21.00
N VAL A 131 -3.47 10.18 -19.69
CA VAL A 131 -3.46 11.29 -18.73
C VAL A 131 -2.24 12.18 -18.94
N ALA A 132 -1.06 11.60 -19.16
CA ALA A 132 0.15 12.36 -19.47
C ALA A 132 0.05 13.14 -20.79
N GLU A 133 -0.55 12.55 -21.83
CA GLU A 133 -0.77 13.18 -23.14
C GLU A 133 -1.78 14.33 -23.11
N GLN A 134 -2.75 14.30 -22.18
CA GLN A 134 -3.74 15.36 -22.05
C GLN A 134 -3.17 16.68 -21.51
N GLY A 135 -1.89 16.70 -21.08
CA GLY A 135 -1.17 17.93 -20.77
C GLY A 135 -1.83 18.76 -19.66
N LEU A 136 -2.59 18.12 -18.77
CA LEU A 136 -3.10 18.78 -17.58
C LEU A 136 -1.88 19.17 -16.74
N ASP A 137 -1.77 20.46 -16.39
CA ASP A 137 -0.71 21.02 -15.55
C ASP A 137 -0.80 20.47 -14.10
N PHE A 138 -0.50 19.18 -13.92
CA PHE A 138 -0.23 18.59 -12.62
C PHE A 138 1.28 18.60 -12.47
N VAL A 139 1.77 19.59 -11.73
CA VAL A 139 3.22 19.81 -11.60
C VAL A 139 3.81 18.79 -10.62
N TYR A 140 3.02 18.31 -9.65
CA TYR A 140 3.47 17.31 -8.67
C TYR A 140 2.37 16.32 -8.25
N ILE A 141 2.76 15.15 -7.75
CA ILE A 141 1.85 14.17 -7.12
C ILE A 141 1.10 14.79 -5.94
N ASP A 142 1.67 15.79 -5.27
CA ASP A 142 1.03 16.55 -4.20
C ASP A 142 -0.22 17.29 -4.70
N ASP A 143 -0.27 17.72 -5.97
CA ASP A 143 -1.47 18.33 -6.57
C ASP A 143 -2.56 17.27 -6.79
N TYR A 144 -2.18 16.05 -7.13
CA TYR A 144 -3.11 14.92 -7.28
C TYR A 144 -3.63 14.42 -5.92
N LEU A 145 -2.76 14.33 -4.91
CA LEU A 145 -3.14 14.01 -3.53
C LEU A 145 -3.99 15.13 -2.89
N CYS A 146 -3.72 16.40 -3.22
CA CYS A 146 -4.59 17.52 -2.84
C CYS A 146 -5.94 17.49 -3.58
N PHE A 147 -5.96 17.07 -4.85
CA PHE A 147 -7.19 16.87 -5.60
C PHE A 147 -8.08 15.78 -5.00
N SER A 148 -7.49 14.67 -4.54
CA SER A 148 -8.23 13.59 -3.87
C SER A 148 -8.70 14.00 -2.45
N ALA A 149 -7.91 14.79 -1.71
CA ALA A 149 -8.28 15.29 -0.39
C ALA A 149 -9.38 16.38 -0.42
N SER A 150 -9.44 17.20 -1.48
CA SER A 150 -10.42 18.29 -1.62
C SER A 150 -11.82 17.85 -2.10
N HIS A 151 -12.00 16.58 -2.48
CA HIS A 151 -13.27 16.01 -2.93
C HIS A 151 -13.97 15.10 -1.91
N ASN A 152 -13.50 15.04 -0.67
CA ASN A 152 -14.28 14.53 0.48
C ASN A 152 -14.78 15.73 1.30
N PRO A 153 -15.93 16.34 0.97
CA PRO A 153 -16.60 17.22 1.91
C PRO A 153 -17.14 16.35 3.05
N ASP A 154 -16.81 16.72 4.28
CA ASP A 154 -17.44 16.19 5.50
C ASP A 154 -18.98 16.20 5.43
#